data_AF-A0A7I9YG40-F1
#
_entry.id   AF-A0A7I9YG40-F1
#
_cell.length_a   1.000
_cell.length_b   1.000
_cell.length_c   1.000
_cell.angle_alpha   90.00
_cell.angle_beta   90.00
_cell.angle_gamma   90.00
#
_symmetry.space_group_name_H-M   'P 1'
#
loop_
_entity.id
_entity.type
_entity.pdbx_description
1 polymer ?
#
loop_
_entity_poly.entity_id
_entity_poly.type
_entity_poly.pdbx_seq_one_letter_code
_entity_poly.pdbx_strand_id
1 'polypeptide(L)'
;MSALTSPKTYTGLAAFQAADAALCAIPVPYIAKALDTVECPEQIRPILPIVKVASAVGLLSARRFPALARLTTAALTLYFILAVGAHIRVRDSIPNTVPAASFLALFAAMTVEGPSSA
;
A
#
# COMPACT_ATOMS: atom_id res chain seq x y z
N MET A 1 1.69 22.97 6.12
CA MET A 1 1.34 21.72 5.41
C MET A 1 1.48 20.58 6.40
N SER A 2 0.46 19.73 6.54
CA SER A 2 0.57 18.50 7.33
C SER A 2 1.52 17.53 6.63
N ALA A 3 2.15 16.62 7.37
CA ALA A 3 2.95 15.55 6.78
C ALA A 3 2.10 14.71 5.80
N LEU A 4 0.80 14.56 6.06
CA LEU A 4 -0.12 13.75 5.27
C LEU A 4 -0.45 14.35 3.89
N THR A 5 -0.35 15.68 3.74
CA THR A 5 -0.68 16.38 2.49
C THR A 5 0.56 16.77 1.68
N SER A 6 1.76 16.56 2.24
CA SER A 6 3.04 16.97 1.64
C SER A 6 3.43 16.11 0.44
N PRO A 7 3.76 16.72 -0.72
CA PRO A 7 4.27 15.98 -1.87
C PRO A 7 5.49 15.10 -1.57
N LYS A 8 6.32 15.48 -0.59
CA LYS A 8 7.48 14.67 -0.17
C LYS A 8 7.05 13.33 0.42
N THR A 9 5.95 13.31 1.18
CA THR A 9 5.38 12.08 1.76
C THR A 9 4.87 11.16 0.67
N TYR A 10 4.14 11.70 -0.32
CA TYR A 10 3.70 10.93 -1.48
C TYR A 10 4.87 10.34 -2.26
N THR A 11 5.94 11.12 -2.50
CA THR A 11 7.16 10.61 -3.15
C THR A 11 7.85 9.52 -2.33
N GLY A 12 7.96 9.68 -1.00
CA GLY A 12 8.53 8.66 -0.12
C GLY A 12 7.74 7.35 -0.14
N LEU A 13 6.41 7.43 -0.06
CA LEU A 13 5.52 6.27 -0.15
C LEU A 13 5.55 5.62 -1.53
N ALA A 14 5.72 6.41 -2.59
CA ALA A 14 5.89 5.86 -3.92
C ALA A 14 7.20 5.07 -4.07
N ALA A 15 8.31 5.59 -3.54
CA ALA A 15 9.58 4.88 -3.51
C ALA A 15 9.47 3.57 -2.70
N PHE A 16 8.76 3.62 -1.56
CA PHE A 16 8.46 2.43 -0.77
C PHE A 16 7.66 1.39 -1.57
N GLN A 17 6.58 1.79 -2.25
CA GLN A 17 5.76 0.89 -3.09
C GLN A 17 6.57 0.30 -4.26
N ALA A 18 7.47 1.07 -4.86
CA ALA A 18 8.34 0.57 -5.92
C ALA A 18 9.34 -0.47 -5.41
N ALA A 19 9.94 -0.24 -4.23
CA ALA A 19 10.83 -1.20 -3.59
C ALA A 19 10.06 -2.48 -3.20
N ASP A 20 8.89 -2.35 -2.58
CA ASP A 20 8.03 -3.48 -2.21
C ASP A 20 7.59 -4.28 -3.44
N ALA A 21 7.26 -3.62 -4.55
CA ALA A 21 6.97 -4.29 -5.82
C ALA A 21 8.14 -5.15 -6.32
N ALA A 22 9.36 -4.61 -6.28
CA ALA A 22 10.56 -5.34 -6.70
C ALA A 22 10.80 -6.56 -5.80
N LEU A 23 10.67 -6.40 -4.48
CA LEU A 23 10.83 -7.52 -3.53
C LEU A 23 9.73 -8.58 -3.69
N CYS A 24 8.49 -8.18 -3.98
CA CYS A 24 7.40 -9.10 -4.32
C CYS A 24 7.63 -9.85 -5.64
N ALA A 25 8.28 -9.21 -6.62
CA ALA A 25 8.57 -9.82 -7.92
C ALA A 25 9.75 -10.80 -7.89
N ILE A 26 10.69 -10.63 -6.94
CA ILE A 26 11.88 -11.49 -6.76
C ILE A 26 11.64 -12.48 -5.59
N PRO A 27 10.50 -13.18 -5.59
CA PRO A 27 9.81 -13.78 -4.42
C PRO A 27 10.68 -13.96 -3.18
N VAL A 28 10.94 -12.87 -2.45
CA VAL A 28 11.87 -12.90 -1.30
C VAL A 28 11.28 -13.81 -0.22
N PRO A 29 12.06 -14.70 0.43
CA PRO A 29 11.51 -15.72 1.34
C PRO A 29 10.60 -15.17 2.44
N TYR A 30 10.92 -13.97 2.96
CA TYR A 30 10.09 -13.29 3.93
C TYR A 30 8.69 -12.94 3.40
N ILE A 31 8.61 -12.41 2.17
CA ILE A 31 7.35 -12.04 1.52
C ILE A 31 6.57 -13.29 1.14
N ALA A 32 7.23 -14.30 0.56
CA ALA A 32 6.58 -15.57 0.21
C ALA A 32 5.93 -16.20 1.44
N LYS A 33 6.65 -16.28 2.56
CA LYS A 33 6.12 -16.77 3.84
C LYS A 33 4.95 -15.94 4.36
N ALA A 34 5.01 -14.61 4.23
CA ALA A 34 3.89 -13.75 4.62
C ALA A 34 2.64 -14.02 3.77
N LEU A 35 2.81 -14.19 2.45
CA LEU A 35 1.73 -14.54 1.52
C LEU A 35 1.15 -15.93 1.78
N ASP A 36 1.99 -16.90 2.15
CA ASP A 36 1.56 -18.24 2.57
C ASP A 36 0.77 -18.17 3.88
N THR A 37 1.22 -17.37 4.84
CA THR A 37 0.59 -17.22 6.16
C THR A 37 -0.84 -16.70 6.03
N VAL A 38 -1.06 -15.71 5.16
CA VAL A 38 -2.40 -15.17 4.91
C VAL A 38 -3.22 -15.97 3.89
N GLU A 39 -2.71 -17.14 3.48
CA GLU A 39 -3.31 -18.03 2.50
C GLU A 39 -3.66 -17.30 1.19
N CYS A 40 -2.73 -16.48 0.69
CA CYS A 40 -2.91 -15.75 -0.56
C CYS A 40 -2.86 -16.74 -1.74
N PRO A 41 -3.92 -16.82 -2.57
CA PRO A 41 -3.95 -17.71 -3.73
C PRO A 41 -2.78 -17.45 -4.68
N GLU A 42 -2.16 -18.52 -5.17
CA GLU A 42 -1.01 -18.43 -6.09
C GLU A 42 -1.34 -17.63 -7.36
N GLN A 43 -2.59 -17.66 -7.84
CA GLN A 43 -2.98 -16.87 -9.02
C GLN A 43 -2.98 -15.36 -8.76
N ILE A 44 -3.11 -14.92 -7.50
CA ILE A 44 -3.17 -13.51 -7.12
C ILE A 44 -1.77 -12.94 -6.87
N ARG A 45 -0.80 -13.78 -6.46
CA ARG A 45 0.56 -13.33 -6.11
C ARG A 45 1.27 -12.54 -7.23
N PRO A 46 1.17 -12.91 -8.52
CA PRO A 46 1.74 -12.12 -9.62
C PRO A 46 1.08 -10.75 -9.82
N ILE A 47 -0.15 -10.56 -9.34
CA ILE A 47 -0.89 -9.30 -9.45
C ILE A 47 -0.40 -8.28 -8.41
N LEU A 48 0.08 -8.74 -7.25
CA LEU A 48 0.57 -7.88 -6.16
C LEU A 48 1.68 -6.91 -6.58
N PRO A 49 2.77 -7.32 -7.26
CA PRO A 49 3.79 -6.37 -7.70
C PRO A 49 3.23 -5.37 -8.72
N ILE A 50 2.29 -5.77 -9.59
CA ILE A 50 1.65 -4.88 -10.57
C ILE A 50 0.86 -3.78 -9.87
N VAL A 51 0.04 -4.15 -8.88
CA VAL A 51 -0.75 -3.20 -8.07
C VAL A 51 0.15 -2.22 -7.32
N LYS A 52 1.30 -2.68 -6.81
CA LYS A 52 2.28 -1.84 -6.12
C LYS A 52 2.97 -0.84 -7.06
N VAL A 53 3.35 -1.27 -8.27
CA VAL A 53 3.87 -0.37 -9.31
C VAL A 53 2.83 0.68 -9.68
N ALA A 54 1.58 0.28 -9.93
CA ALA A 54 0.49 1.21 -10.23
C ALA A 54 0.28 2.23 -9.09
N SER A 55 0.37 1.77 -7.85
CA SER A 55 0.31 2.62 -6.65
C SER A 55 1.46 3.61 -6.58
N ALA A 56 2.69 3.19 -6.88
CA ALA A 56 3.86 4.07 -6.92
C ALA A 56 3.68 5.19 -7.96
N VAL A 57 3.20 4.86 -9.17
CA VAL A 57 2.92 5.84 -10.23
C VAL A 57 1.83 6.82 -9.80
N GLY A 58 0.73 6.31 -9.24
CA GLY A 58 -0.37 7.15 -8.75
C GLY A 58 0.05 8.11 -7.64
N LEU A 59 0.89 7.66 -6.70
CA LEU A 59 1.44 8.51 -5.63
C LEU A 59 2.43 9.57 -6.17
N LEU A 60 3.32 9.21 -7.11
CA LEU A 60 4.23 10.18 -7.75
C LEU A 60 3.48 11.28 -8.51
N SER A 61 2.27 10.96 -9.00
CA SER A 61 1.45 11.93 -9.72
C SER A 61 0.91 13.07 -8.85
N ALA A 62 1.05 13.04 -7.52
CA ALA A 62 0.42 13.98 -6.58
C ALA A 62 0.63 15.46 -6.91
N ARG A 63 1.80 15.85 -7.45
CA ARG A 63 2.08 17.24 -7.84
C ARG A 63 1.35 17.68 -9.10
N ARG A 64 1.11 16.75 -10.03
CA ARG A 64 0.56 17.06 -11.36
C ARG A 64 -0.93 16.74 -11.47
N PHE A 65 -1.37 15.70 -10.78
CA PHE A 65 -2.72 15.16 -10.80
C PHE A 65 -3.18 14.82 -9.38
N PRO A 66 -3.48 15.82 -8.52
CA PRO A 66 -3.83 15.60 -7.11
C PRO A 66 -5.05 14.69 -6.94
N ALA A 67 -6.01 14.75 -7.87
CA ALA A 67 -7.17 13.84 -7.87
C ALA A 67 -6.76 12.36 -8.09
N LEU A 68 -5.78 12.09 -8.97
CA LEU A 68 -5.28 10.74 -9.21
C LEU A 68 -4.53 10.20 -7.99
N ALA A 69 -3.73 11.02 -7.32
CA ALA A 69 -3.08 10.62 -6.09
C ALA A 69 -4.08 10.32 -4.97
N ARG A 70 -5.15 11.11 -4.84
CA ARG A 70 -6.24 10.84 -3.87
C ARG A 70 -7.01 9.56 -4.21
N LEU A 71 -7.27 9.30 -5.49
CA LEU A 71 -7.85 8.03 -5.94
C LEU A 71 -6.92 6.86 -5.59
N THR A 72 -5.62 7.04 -5.76
CA THR A 72 -4.61 6.03 -5.43
C THR A 72 -4.57 5.73 -3.94
N THR A 73 -4.62 6.75 -3.07
CA THR A 73 -4.69 6.51 -1.63
C THR A 73 -5.99 5.81 -1.25
N ALA A 74 -7.12 6.11 -1.91
CA ALA A 74 -8.38 5.41 -1.67
C ALA A 74 -8.31 3.93 -2.07
N ALA A 75 -7.70 3.62 -3.21
CA ALA A 75 -7.46 2.25 -3.66
C ALA A 75 -6.52 1.51 -2.70
N LEU A 76 -5.48 2.18 -2.20
CA LEU A 76 -4.58 1.63 -1.18
C LEU A 76 -5.31 1.39 0.15
N THR A 77 -6.21 2.27 0.58
CA THR A 77 -7.09 2.03 1.73
C THR A 77 -7.88 0.74 1.55
N LEU A 78 -8.54 0.56 0.40
CA LEU A 78 -9.27 -0.68 0.10
C LEU A 78 -8.36 -1.91 0.11
N TYR A 79 -7.17 -1.80 -0.50
CA TYR A 79 -6.16 -2.87 -0.48
C TYR A 79 -5.77 -3.25 0.95
N PHE A 80 -5.51 -2.29 1.83
CA PHE A 80 -5.12 -2.59 3.20
C PHE A 80 -6.29 -3.03 4.10
N ILE A 81 -7.54 -2.67 3.78
CA ILE A 81 -8.72 -3.32 4.39
C ILE A 81 -8.70 -4.82 4.08
N LEU A 82 -8.50 -5.19 2.81
CA LEU A 82 -8.41 -6.60 2.41
C LEU A 82 -7.22 -7.31 3.07
N ALA A 83 -6.07 -6.64 3.18
CA ALA A 83 -4.90 -7.19 3.85
C ALA A 83 -5.17 -7.46 5.34
N VAL A 84 -5.71 -6.48 6.07
CA VAL A 84 -6.10 -6.66 7.48
C VAL A 84 -7.14 -7.77 7.62
N GLY A 85 -8.14 -7.81 6.74
CA GLY A 85 -9.13 -8.88 6.70
C GLY A 85 -8.50 -10.27 6.49
N ALA A 86 -7.48 -10.38 5.64
CA ALA A 86 -6.75 -11.63 5.42
C ALA A 86 -5.98 -12.08 6.67
N HIS A 87 -5.29 -11.16 7.35
CA HIS A 87 -4.61 -11.45 8.63
C HIS A 87 -5.61 -11.88 9.73
N ILE A 88 -6.74 -11.19 9.84
CA ILE A 88 -7.80 -11.55 10.81
C ILE A 88 -8.39 -12.93 10.49
N ARG A 89 -8.65 -13.23 9.21
CA ARG A 89 -9.23 -14.51 8.74
C ARG A 89 -8.39 -15.70 9.19
N VAL A 90 -7.07 -15.61 9.07
CA VAL A 90 -6.14 -16.68 9.46
C VAL A 90 -5.72 -16.60 10.93
N ARG A 91 -6.26 -15.65 11.71
CA ARG A 91 -5.89 -15.37 13.10
C ARG A 91 -4.38 -15.14 13.27
N ASP A 92 -3.82 -14.35 12.36
CA ASP A 92 -2.40 -14.03 12.39
C ASP A 92 -2.01 -13.30 13.68
N SER A 93 -0.72 -13.33 13.99
CA SER A 93 -0.17 -12.67 15.16
C SER A 93 -0.33 -11.14 15.09
N ILE A 94 -0.42 -10.51 16.26
CA ILE A 94 -0.49 -9.04 16.38
C ILE A 94 0.70 -8.37 15.67
N PRO A 95 1.96 -8.81 15.86
CA PRO A 95 3.11 -8.19 15.18
C PRO A 95 3.01 -8.23 13.65
N ASN A 96 2.43 -9.29 13.08
CA ASN A 96 2.24 -9.41 11.63
C ASN A 96 1.09 -8.53 11.10
N THR A 97 0.06 -8.29 11.93
CA THR A 97 -1.12 -7.51 11.55
C THR A 97 -0.89 -5.99 11.68
N VAL A 98 -0.07 -5.56 12.63
CA VAL A 98 0.20 -4.14 12.94
C VAL A 98 0.66 -3.33 11.71
N PRO A 99 1.60 -3.81 10.86
CA PRO A 99 1.99 -3.08 9.66
C PRO A 99 0.82 -2.82 8.71
N ALA A 100 0.00 -3.85 8.44
CA ALA A 100 -1.17 -3.71 7.55
C ALA A 100 -2.19 -2.70 8.11
N ALA A 101 -2.47 -2.77 9.42
CA ALA A 101 -3.37 -1.83 10.09
C ALA A 101 -2.81 -0.39 10.12
N SER A 102 -1.50 -0.22 10.26
CA SER A 102 -0.84 1.08 10.26
C SER A 102 -0.89 1.73 8.88
N PHE A 103 -0.62 0.97 7.81
CA PHE A 103 -0.78 1.45 6.44
C PHE A 103 -2.24 1.75 6.09
N LEU A 104 -3.19 0.94 6.58
CA LEU A 104 -4.62 1.23 6.44
C LEU A 104 -4.95 2.62 7.02
N ALA A 105 -4.58 2.86 8.27
CA ALA A 105 -4.84 4.13 8.94
C ALA A 105 -4.19 5.30 8.20
N LEU A 106 -2.94 5.14 7.75
CA LEU A 106 -2.20 6.15 7.00
C LEU A 106 -2.91 6.51 5.69
N PHE A 107 -3.20 5.52 4.83
CA PHE A 107 -3.81 5.78 3.53
C PHE A 107 -5.27 6.26 3.66
N ALA A 108 -6.01 5.80 4.68
CA ALA A 108 -7.34 6.32 4.98
C ALA A 108 -7.28 7.81 5.33
N ALA A 109 -6.37 8.20 6.22
CA ALA A 109 -6.18 9.61 6.59
C ALA A 109 -5.77 10.47 5.38
N MET A 110 -4.81 10.00 4.57
CA MET A 110 -4.39 10.68 3.34
C MET A 110 -5.51 10.80 2.31
N THR A 111 -6.43 9.83 2.23
CA THR A 111 -7.60 9.87 1.33
C THR A 111 -8.61 10.92 1.77
N VAL A 112 -8.81 11.07 3.08
CA VAL A 112 -9.71 12.09 3.65
C VAL A 112 -9.14 13.48 3.41
N GLU A 113 -7.87 13.71 3.72
CA GLU A 113 -7.25 15.04 3.57
C GLU A 113 -6.93 15.40 2.11
N GLY A 114 -6.44 14.45 1.32
CA GLY A 114 -5.94 14.68 -0.03
C GLY A 114 -4.57 15.38 -0.08
N PRO A 115 -3.89 15.36 -1.24
CA PRO A 115 -2.63 16.09 -1.41
C PRO A 115 -2.89 17.61 -1.44
N SER A 116 -2.00 18.39 -0.86
CA SER A 116 -2.06 19.85 -1.00
C SER A 116 -1.78 20.24 -2.45
N SER A 117 -2.65 21.06 -3.05
CA SER A 117 -2.32 21.77 -4.28
C SER A 117 -1.12 22.69 -3.99
N ALA A 118 -0.04 22.51 -4.75
CA ALA A 118 1.09 23.44 -4.73
C ALA A 118 0.69 24.80 -5.30
#